data_AF-A0AAN6V4G1-F1
#
_entry.id   AF-A0AAN6V4G1-F1
#
_cell.length_a   1.000
_cell.length_b   1.000
_cell.length_c   1.000
_cell.angle_alpha   90.00
_cell.angle_beta   90.00
_cell.angle_gamma   90.00
#
_symmetry.space_group_name_H-M   'P 1'
#
loop_
_entity.id
_entity.type
_entity.pdbx_description
1 polymer ?
#
loop_
_entity_poly.entity_id
_entity_poly.type
_entity_poly.pdbx_seq_one_letter_code
_entity_poly.pdbx_strand_id
1 'polypeptide(L)'
;MASLIRLVRRPAPEEQPRKSAAAAETLSGSSQPPPDSPDLTQQHTRPRPTFSTLPPEIHLLITDHLIYPDALSLKHTNRYFSRLVDTGVELKVEWLMERRLLHLECPSDSRCDLGSDLRFCRGSVKLLMQRRREHIECESRPGLGCLIYGTATCPHARKLNTKLKKWMRLHGITRAQWMFFIITSVPLLIGWVCMIAVMML
;
A
#
# COMPACT_ATOMS: atom_id res chain seq x y z
N MET A 1 15.11 -11.15 25.60
CA MET A 1 16.43 -10.82 25.01
C MET A 1 16.63 -11.49 23.63
N ALA A 2 15.60 -11.56 22.77
CA ALA A 2 15.68 -12.27 21.48
C ALA A 2 14.92 -11.56 20.33
N SER A 3 14.96 -10.23 20.27
CA SER A 3 14.58 -9.48 19.06
C SER A 3 15.34 -8.17 19.01
N LEU A 4 16.62 -8.23 18.62
CA LEU A 4 17.41 -7.00 18.40
C LEU A 4 17.71 -6.76 16.92
N ILE A 5 17.60 -7.76 16.03
CA ILE A 5 18.19 -7.65 14.68
C ILE A 5 17.53 -8.60 13.66
N ARG A 6 16.19 -8.73 13.60
CA ARG A 6 15.56 -9.51 12.50
C ARG A 6 15.33 -8.66 11.25
N LEU A 7 16.44 -8.15 10.71
CA LEU A 7 16.54 -7.51 9.38
C LEU A 7 16.22 -6.00 9.43
N VAL A 8 17.22 -5.14 9.67
CA VAL A 8 17.92 -4.52 8.52
C VAL A 8 17.75 -5.39 7.27
N ARG A 9 16.60 -5.24 6.59
CA ARG A 9 16.19 -6.00 5.42
C ARG A 9 17.17 -5.71 4.31
N ARG A 10 18.17 -6.59 4.18
CA ARG A 10 19.15 -6.57 3.09
C ARG A 10 18.39 -6.45 1.76
N PRO A 11 18.82 -5.58 0.82
CA PRO A 11 18.28 -5.60 -0.53
C PRO A 11 18.51 -6.98 -1.15
N ALA A 12 17.50 -7.48 -1.86
CA ALA A 12 17.51 -8.79 -2.50
C ALA A 12 18.67 -8.91 -3.52
N PRO A 13 19.26 -10.11 -3.73
CA PRO A 13 20.10 -10.36 -4.90
C PRO A 13 19.24 -10.34 -6.17
N GLU A 14 19.77 -9.70 -7.19
CA GLU A 14 19.22 -9.58 -8.54
C GLU A 14 19.06 -10.97 -9.18
N GLU A 15 17.81 -11.39 -9.46
CA GLU A 15 17.54 -12.65 -10.16
C GLU A 15 17.03 -12.39 -11.58
N GLN A 16 17.78 -12.91 -12.54
CA GLN A 16 17.62 -12.76 -13.99
C GLN A 16 16.36 -13.47 -14.53
N PRO A 17 15.81 -13.02 -15.67
CA PRO A 17 14.49 -13.46 -16.15
C PRO A 17 14.55 -14.88 -16.75
N ARG A 18 13.79 -15.81 -16.17
CA ARG A 18 13.51 -17.11 -16.81
C ARG A 18 12.52 -16.92 -17.96
N LYS A 19 13.00 -17.30 -19.14
CA LYS A 19 12.27 -17.38 -20.41
C LYS A 19 11.04 -18.28 -20.26
N SER A 20 9.92 -17.76 -20.77
CA SER A 20 8.72 -18.50 -21.12
C SER A 20 9.02 -19.60 -22.13
N ALA A 21 8.66 -20.84 -21.79
CA ALA A 21 8.50 -21.92 -22.76
C ALA A 21 7.00 -22.16 -22.96
N ALA A 22 6.50 -21.67 -24.08
CA ALA A 22 5.26 -22.09 -24.70
C ALA A 22 5.63 -22.98 -25.89
N ALA A 23 5.10 -24.20 -25.91
CA ALA A 23 4.90 -25.07 -27.08
C ALA A 23 4.06 -26.25 -26.56
N ALA A 24 2.75 -26.28 -26.82
CA ALA A 24 2.11 -26.74 -28.05
C ALA A 24 1.95 -28.26 -28.06
N GLU A 25 0.70 -28.72 -28.06
CA GLU A 25 0.25 -29.76 -28.97
C GLU A 25 -1.26 -29.69 -29.15
N THR A 26 -1.67 -29.90 -30.41
CA THR A 26 -2.94 -29.55 -31.05
C THR A 26 -3.58 -30.85 -31.55
N LEU A 27 -4.90 -30.79 -31.80
CA LEU A 27 -5.76 -31.70 -32.59
C LEU A 27 -6.35 -32.87 -31.80
N SER A 28 -7.58 -33.33 -32.02
CA SER A 28 -8.79 -32.89 -32.75
C SER A 28 -9.78 -34.04 -32.54
N GLY A 29 -11.06 -33.79 -32.30
CA GLY A 29 -12.03 -34.89 -32.13
C GLY A 29 -13.44 -34.45 -31.75
N SER A 30 -14.22 -34.11 -32.77
CA SER A 30 -15.67 -33.89 -32.75
C SER A 30 -16.46 -35.06 -32.12
N SER A 31 -17.48 -34.76 -31.30
CA SER A 31 -18.87 -35.28 -31.42
C SER A 31 -19.73 -34.87 -30.19
N GLN A 32 -20.95 -34.40 -30.47
CA GLN A 32 -22.03 -34.12 -29.50
C GLN A 32 -22.67 -35.43 -28.95
N PRO A 33 -23.49 -35.37 -27.87
CA PRO A 33 -23.63 -36.44 -26.88
C PRO A 33 -24.83 -37.39 -27.14
N PRO A 34 -24.79 -38.64 -26.65
CA PRO A 34 -25.99 -39.41 -26.38
C PRO A 34 -26.48 -39.22 -24.93
N PRO A 35 -27.80 -39.22 -24.68
CA PRO A 35 -28.36 -39.20 -23.34
C PRO A 35 -28.34 -40.61 -22.72
N ASP A 36 -28.44 -40.66 -21.40
CA ASP A 36 -28.73 -41.85 -20.58
C ASP A 36 -27.53 -42.69 -20.13
N SER A 37 -26.88 -42.23 -19.06
CA SER A 37 -26.27 -43.09 -18.03
C SER A 37 -26.08 -42.29 -16.73
N PRO A 38 -26.70 -42.70 -15.60
CA PRO A 38 -26.44 -42.10 -14.31
C PRO A 38 -25.24 -42.81 -13.68
N ASP A 39 -24.03 -42.31 -13.90
CA ASP A 39 -22.89 -42.85 -13.15
C ASP A 39 -21.84 -41.79 -12.75
N LEU A 40 -21.76 -41.61 -11.44
CA LEU A 40 -20.57 -41.27 -10.67
C LEU A 40 -19.70 -40.11 -11.18
N THR A 41 -20.18 -38.87 -11.00
CA THR A 41 -19.28 -37.72 -10.82
C THR A 41 -19.51 -37.06 -9.47
N GLN A 42 -19.45 -37.84 -8.38
CA GLN A 42 -19.06 -37.28 -7.09
C GLN A 42 -17.55 -37.08 -7.08
N GLN A 43 -17.06 -36.12 -7.86
CA GLN A 43 -15.79 -35.49 -7.55
C GLN A 43 -15.97 -34.80 -6.20
N HIS A 44 -15.56 -35.47 -5.13
CA HIS A 44 -15.49 -34.89 -3.81
C HIS A 44 -14.48 -33.74 -3.88
N THR A 45 -14.99 -32.52 -4.10
CA THR A 45 -14.18 -31.30 -4.14
C THR A 45 -13.57 -31.12 -2.74
N ARG A 46 -12.38 -31.69 -2.52
CA ARG A 46 -11.66 -31.48 -1.27
C ARG A 46 -11.50 -29.97 -1.08
N PRO A 47 -11.92 -29.42 0.07
CA PRO A 47 -11.78 -27.99 0.33
C PRO A 47 -10.31 -27.60 0.14
N ARG A 48 -10.06 -26.54 -0.63
CA ARG A 48 -8.69 -26.02 -0.75
C ARG A 48 -8.24 -25.57 0.64
N PRO A 49 -7.01 -25.93 1.07
CA PRO A 49 -6.50 -25.47 2.35
C PRO A 49 -6.50 -23.94 2.35
N THR A 50 -7.20 -23.36 3.31
CA THR A 50 -7.19 -21.91 3.56
C THR A 50 -6.33 -21.62 4.77
N PHE A 51 -5.95 -20.36 4.96
CA PHE A 51 -5.20 -19.94 6.14
C PHE A 51 -5.85 -20.42 7.44
N SER A 52 -7.18 -20.31 7.58
CA SER A 52 -7.91 -20.76 8.77
C SER A 52 -7.92 -22.27 9.01
N THR A 53 -7.54 -23.09 8.03
CA THR A 53 -7.45 -24.56 8.17
C THR A 53 -6.08 -25.01 8.68
N LEU A 54 -5.13 -24.10 8.85
CA LEU A 54 -3.81 -24.43 9.39
C LEU A 54 -3.90 -24.79 10.89
N PRO A 55 -3.00 -25.66 11.37
CA PRO A 55 -2.89 -25.95 12.80
C PRO A 55 -2.57 -24.69 13.62
N PRO A 56 -3.01 -24.62 14.89
CA PRO A 56 -2.72 -23.49 15.78
C PRO A 56 -1.24 -23.18 15.94
N GLU A 57 -0.37 -24.19 15.92
CA GLU A 57 1.08 -24.05 16.03
C GLU A 57 1.65 -23.22 14.87
N ILE A 58 1.11 -23.43 13.66
CA ILE A 58 1.49 -22.65 12.49
C ILE A 58 0.97 -21.23 12.60
N HIS A 59 -0.24 -21.03 13.11
CA HIS A 59 -0.74 -19.68 13.36
C HIS A 59 0.12 -18.93 14.36
N LEU A 60 0.55 -19.56 15.46
CA LEU A 60 1.43 -18.97 16.47
C LEU A 60 2.78 -18.56 15.86
N LEU A 61 3.40 -19.45 15.09
CA LEU A 61 4.65 -19.13 14.38
C LEU A 61 4.48 -17.94 13.43
N ILE A 62 3.35 -17.86 12.71
CA ILE A 62 3.08 -16.75 11.81
C ILE A 62 2.91 -15.45 12.58
N THR A 63 2.19 -15.47 13.71
CA THR A 63 1.95 -14.27 14.52
C THR A 63 3.23 -13.70 15.13
N ASP A 64 4.18 -14.56 15.51
CA ASP A 64 5.48 -14.15 16.05
C ASP A 64 6.37 -13.40 15.03
N HIS A 65 6.02 -13.48 13.75
CA HIS A 65 6.74 -12.80 12.67
C HIS A 65 6.03 -11.54 12.16
N LEU A 66 4.86 -11.19 12.70
CA LEU A 66 4.11 -10.01 12.27
C LEU A 66 4.55 -8.76 13.04
N ILE A 67 4.75 -7.67 12.30
CA ILE A 67 4.89 -6.34 12.90
C ILE A 67 3.54 -5.85 13.46
N TYR A 68 3.59 -4.88 14.39
CA TYR A 68 2.39 -4.37 15.06
C TYR A 68 1.18 -4.09 14.15
N PRO A 69 1.30 -3.33 13.02
CA PRO A 69 0.16 -3.06 12.14
C PRO A 69 -0.47 -4.31 11.53
N ASP A 70 0.35 -5.32 11.20
CA ASP A 70 -0.10 -6.52 10.52
C ASP A 70 -0.69 -7.50 11.53
N ALA A 71 -0.07 -7.63 12.71
CA ALA A 71 -0.61 -8.39 13.84
C ALA A 71 -1.97 -7.84 14.28
N LEU A 72 -2.10 -6.52 14.44
CA LEU A 72 -3.37 -5.88 14.79
C LEU A 72 -4.44 -6.14 13.72
N SER A 73 -4.06 -6.10 12.44
CA SER A 73 -4.98 -6.41 11.34
C SER A 73 -5.47 -7.85 11.42
N LEU A 74 -4.56 -8.81 11.64
CA LEU A 74 -4.89 -10.23 11.80
C LEU A 74 -5.81 -10.47 13.00
N LYS A 75 -5.52 -9.84 14.15
CA LYS A 75 -6.31 -9.90 15.38
C LYS A 75 -7.78 -9.50 15.14
N HIS A 76 -8.03 -8.55 14.25
CA HIS A 76 -9.37 -8.06 13.92
C HIS A 76 -10.10 -8.83 12.81
N THR A 77 -9.51 -9.87 12.23
CA THR A 77 -10.16 -10.65 11.15
C THR A 77 -11.25 -11.60 11.65
N ASN A 78 -11.01 -12.32 12.75
CA ASN A 78 -11.98 -13.22 13.36
C ASN A 78 -11.80 -13.35 14.88
N ARG A 79 -12.74 -14.02 15.55
CA ARG A 79 -12.71 -14.24 17.01
C ARG A 79 -11.56 -15.13 17.50
N TYR A 80 -11.17 -16.13 16.70
CA TYR A 80 -10.04 -17.02 16.99
C TYR A 80 -8.72 -16.25 17.02
N PHE A 81 -8.41 -15.48 15.97
CA PHE A 81 -7.22 -14.63 15.91
C PHE A 81 -7.25 -13.51 16.93
N SER A 82 -8.43 -12.96 17.27
CA SER A 82 -8.54 -11.98 18.35
C SER A 82 -8.06 -12.50 19.72
N ARG A 83 -8.07 -13.82 19.93
CA ARG A 83 -7.61 -14.47 21.17
C ARG A 83 -6.19 -15.00 21.05
N LEU A 84 -5.79 -15.39 19.84
CA LEU A 84 -4.48 -15.97 19.57
C LEU A 84 -3.38 -14.92 19.44
N VAL A 85 -3.67 -13.82 18.72
CA VAL A 85 -2.67 -12.82 18.35
C VAL A 85 -2.41 -11.88 19.53
N ASP A 86 -1.16 -11.85 19.99
CA ASP A 86 -0.72 -10.86 20.96
C ASP A 86 -0.26 -9.56 20.26
N THR A 87 -0.77 -8.44 20.75
CA THR A 87 -0.42 -7.07 20.32
C THR A 87 0.00 -6.26 21.53
N GLY A 88 0.84 -6.86 22.36
CA GLY A 88 1.37 -6.29 23.59
C GLY A 88 2.22 -5.03 23.38
N VAL A 89 2.70 -4.49 24.49
CA VAL A 89 3.53 -3.26 24.52
C VAL A 89 4.84 -3.44 23.75
N GLU A 90 5.46 -4.62 23.86
CA GLU A 90 6.74 -4.92 23.20
C GLU A 90 6.66 -4.71 21.68
N LEU A 91 5.63 -5.28 21.05
CA LEU A 91 5.43 -5.17 19.60
C LEU A 91 5.18 -3.72 19.14
N LYS A 92 4.47 -2.92 19.96
CA LYS A 92 4.25 -1.49 19.69
C LYS A 92 5.56 -0.71 19.77
N VAL A 93 6.36 -0.97 20.80
CA VAL A 93 7.66 -0.31 21.00
C VAL A 93 8.63 -0.69 19.88
N GLU A 94 8.74 -1.97 19.54
CA GLU A 94 9.58 -2.45 18.44
C GLU A 94 9.20 -1.76 17.12
N TRP A 95 7.90 -1.67 16.81
CA TRP A 95 7.43 -0.95 15.64
C TRP A 95 7.79 0.54 15.64
N LEU A 96 7.63 1.24 16.78
CA LEU A 96 8.03 2.65 16.89
C LEU A 96 9.55 2.83 16.77
N MET A 97 10.34 1.93 17.33
CA MET A 97 11.80 1.93 17.20
C MET A 97 12.22 1.73 15.74
N GLU A 98 11.65 0.75 15.04
CA GLU A 98 11.90 0.51 13.62
C GLU A 98 11.59 1.76 12.78
N ARG A 99 10.45 2.42 13.03
CA ARG A 99 10.11 3.67 12.34
C ARG A 99 11.15 4.76 12.56
N ARG A 100 11.67 4.90 13.78
CA ARG A 100 12.72 5.87 14.09
C ARG A 100 14.03 5.56 13.39
N LEU A 101 14.41 4.27 13.32
CA LEU A 101 15.60 3.81 12.60
C LEU A 101 15.50 4.07 11.10
N LEU A 102 14.31 3.91 10.53
CA LEU A 102 14.03 4.21 9.13
C LEU A 102 13.83 5.71 8.85
N HIS A 103 14.00 6.55 9.87
CA HIS A 103 13.79 8.01 9.80
C HIS A 103 12.41 8.39 9.25
N LEU A 104 11.41 7.58 9.56
CA LEU A 104 10.01 7.85 9.24
C LEU A 104 9.40 8.74 10.32
N GLU A 105 8.27 9.36 10.01
CA GLU A 105 7.54 10.17 10.98
C GLU A 105 7.07 9.33 12.16
N CYS A 106 7.36 9.80 13.37
CA CYS A 106 6.94 9.17 14.62
C CYS A 106 5.76 9.97 15.21
N PRO A 107 4.90 9.33 16.03
CA PRO A 107 3.80 10.02 16.69
C PRO A 107 4.32 11.22 17.49
N SER A 108 3.80 12.42 17.24
CA SER A 108 4.24 13.66 17.89
C SER A 108 3.57 13.92 19.24
N ASP A 109 2.59 13.09 19.62
CA ASP A 109 1.78 13.30 20.82
C ASP A 109 2.50 12.84 22.10
N SER A 110 2.54 13.70 23.11
CA SER A 110 2.96 13.37 24.48
C SER A 110 2.03 12.37 25.20
N ARG A 111 1.01 11.85 24.51
CA ARG A 111 -0.05 10.97 25.03
C ARG A 111 -0.12 9.62 24.33
N CYS A 112 1.00 9.12 23.78
CA CYS A 112 1.06 7.78 23.23
C CYS A 112 0.96 6.73 24.35
N ASP A 113 -0.28 6.28 24.63
CA ASP A 113 -0.55 5.25 25.63
C ASP A 113 -0.43 3.85 24.99
N LEU A 114 0.61 3.12 25.39
CA LEU A 114 0.94 1.78 24.90
C LEU A 114 0.04 0.69 25.50
N GLY A 115 -0.75 0.99 26.54
CA GLY A 115 -1.44 0.01 27.36
C GLY A 115 -2.55 -0.78 26.65
N SER A 116 -3.17 -0.23 25.60
CA SER A 116 -4.15 -0.97 24.78
C SER A 116 -4.11 -0.54 23.32
N ASP A 117 -4.53 -1.42 22.41
CA ASP A 117 -4.59 -1.09 20.98
C ASP A 117 -5.51 0.10 20.71
N LEU A 118 -6.66 0.15 21.39
CA LEU A 118 -7.61 1.25 21.23
C LEU A 118 -7.00 2.60 21.61
N ARG A 119 -6.21 2.64 22.69
CA ARG A 119 -5.55 3.89 23.13
C ARG A 119 -4.35 4.24 22.26
N PHE A 120 -3.57 3.23 21.89
CA PHE A 120 -2.39 3.40 21.05
C PHE A 120 -2.75 3.91 19.65
N CYS A 121 -3.81 3.37 19.04
CA CYS A 121 -4.24 3.76 17.70
C CYS A 121 -4.99 5.11 17.65
N ARG A 122 -5.13 5.85 18.76
CA ARG A 122 -5.74 7.18 18.74
C ARG A 122 -4.77 8.24 18.20
N GLY A 123 -5.31 9.29 17.59
CA GLY A 123 -4.53 10.43 17.12
C GLY A 123 -3.61 10.11 15.93
N SER A 124 -2.34 10.54 16.05
CA SER A 124 -1.33 10.46 14.98
C SER A 124 -1.04 9.04 14.49
N VAL A 125 -1.08 8.02 15.36
CA VAL A 125 -0.83 6.61 14.98
C VAL A 125 -1.82 6.12 13.91
N LYS A 126 -3.09 6.53 13.98
CA LYS A 126 -4.10 6.19 12.96
C LYS A 126 -3.66 6.67 11.57
N LEU A 127 -3.12 7.89 11.50
CA LEU A 127 -2.63 8.48 10.26
C LEU A 127 -1.36 7.78 9.77
N LEU A 128 -0.45 7.38 10.66
CA LEU A 128 0.73 6.59 10.28
C LEU A 128 0.35 5.24 9.68
N MET A 129 -0.61 4.54 10.30
CA MET A 129 -1.12 3.30 9.76
C MET A 129 -1.80 3.48 8.39
N GLN A 130 -2.56 4.56 8.22
CA GLN A 130 -3.17 4.89 6.93
C GLN A 130 -2.11 5.16 5.86
N ARG A 131 -1.11 6.01 6.16
CA ARG A 131 0.00 6.31 5.23
C ARG A 131 0.80 5.08 4.85
N ARG A 132 1.01 4.16 5.79
CA ARG A 132 1.63 2.85 5.51
C ARG A 132 0.78 2.05 4.51
N ARG A 133 -0.53 1.91 4.73
CA ARG A 133 -1.44 1.18 3.81
C ARG A 133 -1.52 1.79 2.42
N GLU A 134 -1.41 3.12 2.32
CA GLU A 134 -1.43 3.84 1.05
C GLU A 134 -0.05 3.85 0.35
N HIS A 135 0.96 3.22 0.98
CA HIS A 135 2.35 3.18 0.52
C HIS A 135 3.00 4.56 0.36
N ILE A 136 2.49 5.59 1.06
CA ILE A 136 2.99 6.97 0.96
C ILE A 136 4.45 7.05 1.43
N GLU A 137 4.81 6.28 2.46
CA GLU A 137 6.16 6.30 3.06
C GLU A 137 7.22 5.58 2.21
N CYS A 138 6.83 4.79 1.21
CA CYS A 138 7.75 3.93 0.44
C CYS A 138 8.69 4.69 -0.51
N GLU A 139 8.28 5.86 -1.01
CA GLU A 139 9.10 6.70 -1.91
C GLU A 139 9.79 7.86 -1.18
N SER A 140 9.68 7.92 0.15
CA SER A 140 10.22 9.04 0.95
C SER A 140 11.74 9.18 0.85
N ARG A 141 12.47 8.10 0.55
CA ARG A 141 13.94 8.10 0.41
C ARG A 141 14.43 7.19 -0.72
N PRO A 142 15.52 7.57 -1.42
CA PRO A 142 16.16 6.69 -2.39
C PRO A 142 16.70 5.44 -1.68
N GLY A 143 16.36 4.25 -2.19
CA GLY A 143 16.85 2.97 -1.67
C GLY A 143 16.02 2.32 -0.56
N LEU A 144 14.96 2.97 -0.04
CA LEU A 144 14.12 2.41 1.02
C LEU A 144 13.20 1.27 0.52
N GLY A 145 12.78 1.34 -0.74
CA GLY A 145 11.88 0.38 -1.36
C GLY A 145 10.48 0.34 -0.74
N CYS A 146 9.78 -0.78 -0.89
CA CYS A 146 8.44 -0.98 -0.36
C CYS A 146 8.49 -1.48 1.08
N LEU A 147 8.13 -0.63 2.03
CA LEU A 147 8.08 -0.95 3.47
C LEU A 147 7.06 -2.05 3.83
N ILE A 148 5.99 -2.19 3.03
CA ILE A 148 4.90 -3.15 3.30
C ILE A 148 5.28 -4.54 2.81
N TYR A 149 5.74 -4.65 1.56
CA TYR A 149 6.09 -5.95 0.96
C TYR A 149 7.56 -6.34 1.18
N GLY A 150 8.40 -5.42 1.63
CA GLY A 150 9.84 -5.66 1.77
C GLY A 150 10.60 -5.77 0.45
N THR A 151 10.05 -5.22 -0.64
CA THR A 151 10.63 -5.29 -1.98
C THR A 151 11.47 -4.05 -2.29
N ALA A 152 12.43 -4.13 -3.21
CA ALA A 152 13.25 -2.98 -3.61
C ALA A 152 12.44 -1.84 -4.28
N THR A 153 11.32 -2.18 -4.92
CA THR A 153 10.44 -1.22 -5.60
C THR A 153 9.00 -1.35 -5.11
N CYS A 154 8.31 -0.21 -4.97
CA CYS A 154 6.90 -0.18 -4.58
C CYS A 154 5.97 -0.16 -5.82
N PRO A 155 5.08 -1.16 -6.00
CA PRO A 155 4.17 -1.19 -7.15
C PRO A 155 3.07 -0.11 -7.08
N HIS A 156 2.74 0.36 -5.87
CA HIS A 156 1.64 1.31 -5.66
C HIS A 156 2.05 2.78 -5.84
N ALA A 157 3.34 3.08 -5.74
CA ALA A 157 3.80 4.45 -5.58
C ALA A 157 3.80 5.28 -6.89
N ARG A 158 3.94 4.65 -8.07
CA ARG A 158 3.77 5.32 -9.38
C ARG A 158 2.36 5.90 -9.63
N LYS A 159 1.34 5.51 -8.85
CA LYS A 159 -0.06 5.90 -9.12
C LYS A 159 -0.44 7.31 -8.62
N LEU A 160 0.29 7.91 -7.67
CA LEU A 160 -0.08 9.23 -7.15
C LEU A 160 0.26 10.35 -8.15
N ASN A 161 1.50 10.36 -8.64
CA ASN A 161 1.97 11.32 -9.64
C ASN A 161 1.24 11.15 -10.98
N THR A 162 0.87 9.93 -11.37
CA THR A 162 0.10 9.71 -12.59
C THR A 162 -1.35 10.18 -12.45
N LYS A 163 -1.99 10.05 -11.29
CA LYS A 163 -3.33 10.60 -11.03
C LYS A 163 -3.34 12.13 -11.01
N LEU A 164 -2.37 12.78 -10.38
CA LEU A 164 -2.24 14.25 -10.42
C LEU A 164 -1.98 14.73 -11.85
N LYS A 165 -1.12 14.03 -12.60
CA LYS A 165 -0.86 14.32 -14.02
C LYS A 165 -2.07 13.99 -14.93
N LYS A 166 -2.96 13.07 -14.53
CA LYS A 166 -4.21 12.76 -15.23
C LYS A 166 -5.30 13.78 -14.88
N TRP A 167 -5.36 14.23 -13.64
CA TRP A 167 -6.20 15.32 -13.16
C TRP A 167 -5.80 16.66 -13.81
N MET A 168 -4.51 17.00 -13.86
CA MET A 168 -4.00 18.17 -14.59
C MET A 168 -4.27 18.10 -16.10
N ARG A 169 -4.34 16.90 -16.68
CA ARG A 169 -4.73 16.71 -18.09
C ARG A 169 -6.24 16.82 -18.32
N LEU A 170 -7.06 16.42 -17.34
CA LEU A 170 -8.52 16.54 -17.40
C LEU A 170 -8.96 17.99 -17.13
N HIS A 171 -8.33 18.63 -16.16
CA HIS A 171 -8.40 20.06 -15.88
C HIS A 171 -7.46 20.84 -16.80
N GLY A 172 -7.32 20.37 -18.04
CA GLY A 172 -6.52 21.00 -19.06
C GLY A 172 -7.06 22.40 -19.32
N ILE A 173 -6.53 23.38 -18.61
CA ILE A 173 -6.65 24.78 -19.00
C ILE A 173 -6.03 24.82 -20.39
N THR A 174 -6.90 24.90 -21.40
CA THR A 174 -6.46 24.88 -22.78
C THR A 174 -5.49 26.04 -22.97
N ARG A 175 -4.40 25.83 -23.72
CA ARG A 175 -3.49 26.93 -24.11
C ARG A 175 -4.26 28.16 -24.61
N ALA A 176 -5.42 27.94 -25.23
CA ALA A 176 -6.37 28.97 -25.65
C ALA A 176 -6.94 29.82 -24.49
N GLN A 177 -7.31 29.23 -23.35
CA GLN A 177 -7.81 29.98 -22.18
C GLN A 177 -6.73 30.87 -21.56
N TRP A 178 -5.47 30.40 -21.47
CA TRP A 178 -4.33 31.21 -21.03
C TRP A 178 -4.04 32.36 -21.99
N MET A 179 -4.04 32.09 -23.30
CA MET A 179 -3.82 33.11 -24.32
C MET A 179 -4.92 34.19 -24.28
N PHE A 180 -6.19 33.80 -24.11
CA PHE A 180 -7.31 34.75 -24.04
C PHE A 180 -7.22 35.66 -22.81
N PHE A 181 -6.85 35.11 -21.65
CA PHE A 181 -6.63 35.90 -20.43
C PHE A 181 -5.46 36.90 -20.59
N ILE A 182 -4.35 36.49 -21.21
CA ILE A 182 -3.20 37.39 -21.43
C ILE A 182 -3.58 38.50 -22.41
N ILE A 183 -4.22 38.16 -23.53
CA ILE A 183 -4.64 39.12 -24.55
C ILE A 183 -5.64 40.14 -24.00
N THR A 184 -6.51 39.74 -23.07
CA THR A 184 -7.52 40.66 -22.48
C THR A 184 -6.99 41.46 -21.30
N SER A 185 -6.14 40.87 -20.45
CA SER A 185 -5.65 41.53 -19.24
C SER A 185 -4.49 42.50 -19.49
N VAL A 186 -3.60 42.21 -20.44
CA VAL A 186 -2.42 43.04 -20.72
C VAL A 186 -2.81 44.45 -21.21
N PRO A 187 -3.73 44.63 -22.18
CA PRO A 187 -4.15 45.98 -22.60
C PRO A 187 -4.86 46.74 -21.50
N LEU A 188 -5.62 46.03 -20.66
CA LEU A 188 -6.38 46.60 -19.55
C LEU A 188 -5.44 47.13 -18.46
N LEU A 189 -4.37 46.38 -18.15
CA LEU A 189 -3.31 46.81 -17.23
C LEU A 189 -2.49 47.97 -17.80
N ILE A 190 -2.11 47.91 -19.07
CA ILE A 190 -1.38 49.01 -19.73
C ILE A 190 -2.24 50.28 -19.74
N GLY A 191 -3.52 50.17 -20.09
CA GLY A 191 -4.45 51.29 -20.05
C GLY A 191 -4.64 51.86 -18.65
N TRP A 192 -4.75 51.00 -17.63
CA TRP A 192 -4.86 51.42 -16.23
C TRP A 192 -3.60 52.15 -15.74
N VAL A 193 -2.41 51.65 -16.06
CA VAL A 193 -1.13 52.30 -15.72
C VAL A 193 -0.99 53.65 -16.45
N CYS A 194 -1.36 53.74 -17.73
CA CYS A 194 -1.36 55.01 -18.46
C CYS A 194 -2.35 56.02 -17.86
N MET A 195 -3.55 55.59 -17.48
CA MET A 195 -4.54 56.47 -16.83
C MET A 195 -4.01 57.01 -15.49
N ILE A 196 -3.37 56.16 -14.68
CA ILE A 196 -2.74 56.60 -13.43
C ILE A 196 -1.60 57.58 -13.70
N ALA A 197 -0.76 57.31 -14.70
CA ALA A 197 0.36 58.18 -15.05
C ALA A 197 -0.09 59.56 -15.54
N VAL A 198 -1.16 59.64 -16.33
CA VAL A 198 -1.75 60.91 -16.79
C VAL A 198 -2.44 61.66 -15.66
N MET A 199 -3.04 60.95 -14.69
CA MET A 199 -3.67 61.58 -13.52
C MET A 199 -2.65 62.13 -12.51
N MET A 200 -1.41 61.64 -12.54
CA MET A 200 -0.32 62.05 -11.64
C MET A 200 0.59 63.14 -12.25
N LEU A 201 0.34 63.55 -13.50
CA LEU A 201 1.06 64.60 -14.22
C LEU A 201 0.26 65.91 -14.23
#